data_AF-A0A132N8M8-F1
#
_entry.id   AF-A0A132N8M8-F1
#
_cell.length_a   1.000
_cell.length_b   1.000
_cell.length_c   1.000
_cell.angle_alpha   90.00
_cell.angle_beta   90.00
_cell.angle_gamma   90.00
#
_symmetry.space_group_name_H-M   'P 1'
#
loop_
_entity.id
_entity.type
_entity.pdbx_description
1 polymer ?
#
loop_
_entity_poly.entity_id
_entity_poly.type
_entity_poly.pdbx_seq_one_letter_code
_entity_poly.pdbx_strand_id
1 'polypeptide(L)'
;MDIAHYAEMAVLLVNTEDPGRGRDRLTSLDDLRAFLGPQRSLWCNRATAADVEELRAVRARLRVVFEKAAAGDESSAVDQLNTLLTDYPVSPQISGHDDHDWHLHMSDRAPTVASGYAANASMGLAMQMTTVGVNRLGVCQAPPCRDVYIDVSTNRSRRYCSDRCATRANVR
;
A
#
# COMPACT_ATOMS: atom_id res chain seq x y z
N MET A 1 8.10 -14.84 -6.67
CA MET A 1 7.98 -13.74 -5.67
C MET A 1 7.62 -12.48 -6.43
N ASP A 2 6.36 -12.06 -6.37
CA ASP A 2 5.95 -10.83 -7.04
C ASP A 2 6.13 -9.65 -6.07
N ILE A 3 7.31 -9.02 -6.12
CA ILE A 3 7.60 -7.80 -5.34
C ILE A 3 6.54 -6.72 -5.60
N ALA A 4 5.96 -6.70 -6.81
CA ALA A 4 4.88 -5.77 -7.14
C ALA A 4 3.64 -6.01 -6.27
N HIS A 5 3.34 -7.26 -5.92
CA HIS A 5 2.21 -7.58 -5.03
C HIS A 5 2.34 -6.94 -3.65
N TYR A 6 3.54 -6.96 -3.06
CA TYR A 6 3.77 -6.33 -1.76
C TYR A 6 3.70 -4.80 -1.85
N ALA A 7 4.22 -4.20 -2.93
CA ALA A 7 4.12 -2.76 -3.14
C ALA A 7 2.66 -2.30 -3.35
N GLU A 8 1.84 -3.12 -4.01
CA GLU A 8 0.41 -2.87 -4.19
C GLU A 8 -0.36 -2.82 -2.86
N MET A 9 0.07 -3.54 -1.82
CA MET A 9 -0.55 -3.47 -0.50
C MET A 9 -0.53 -2.04 0.07
N ALA A 10 0.56 -1.29 -0.14
CA ALA A 10 0.63 0.10 0.28
C ALA A 10 -0.43 0.97 -0.46
N VAL A 11 -0.55 0.78 -1.77
CA VAL A 11 -1.55 1.49 -2.60
C VAL A 11 -2.98 1.14 -2.16
N LEU A 12 -3.26 -0.15 -1.96
CA LEU A 12 -4.57 -0.63 -1.54
C LEU A 12 -4.97 -0.05 -0.18
N LEU A 13 -4.06 -0.05 0.79
CA LEU A 13 -4.32 0.51 2.13
C LEU A 13 -4.57 2.03 2.06
N VAL A 14 -3.70 2.78 1.38
CA VAL A 14 -3.88 4.24 1.19
C VAL A 14 -5.22 4.55 0.54
N ASN A 15 -5.58 3.80 -0.49
CA ASN A 15 -6.82 4.01 -1.24
C ASN A 15 -8.07 3.47 -0.53
N THR A 16 -7.99 2.91 0.68
CA THR A 16 -9.20 2.70 1.51
C THR A 16 -9.89 4.01 1.87
N GLU A 17 -9.17 5.13 1.79
CA GLU A 17 -9.67 6.47 2.02
C GLU A 17 -9.54 7.33 0.76
N ASP A 18 -10.61 8.05 0.43
CA ASP A 18 -10.66 9.08 -0.62
C ASP A 18 -11.03 10.43 0.02
N PRO A 19 -10.04 11.19 0.52
CA PRO A 19 -10.28 12.45 1.21
C PRO A 19 -11.01 13.48 0.34
N GLY A 20 -10.73 13.49 -0.97
CA GLY A 20 -11.36 14.43 -1.90
C GLY A 20 -12.86 14.18 -2.11
N ARG A 21 -13.37 13.02 -1.67
CA ARG A 21 -14.81 12.69 -1.66
C ARG A 21 -15.36 12.47 -0.25
N GLY A 22 -14.56 12.68 0.80
CA GLY A 22 -14.95 12.42 2.18
C GLY A 22 -15.36 10.97 2.44
N ARG A 23 -14.69 9.99 1.81
CA ARG A 23 -15.00 8.55 1.99
C ARG A 23 -13.86 7.84 2.71
N ASP A 24 -14.21 7.07 3.74
CA ASP A 24 -13.31 6.14 4.43
C ASP A 24 -13.97 4.75 4.43
N ARG A 25 -13.24 3.73 3.94
CA ARG A 25 -13.70 2.33 3.85
C ARG A 25 -12.96 1.40 4.81
N LEU A 26 -12.25 1.93 5.80
CA LEU A 26 -11.57 1.14 6.83
C LEU A 26 -11.88 1.74 8.20
N THR A 27 -13.15 1.64 8.62
CA THR A 27 -13.65 2.27 9.85
C THR A 27 -14.11 1.26 10.90
N SER A 28 -14.18 -0.01 10.54
CA SER A 28 -14.66 -1.09 11.39
C SER A 28 -13.90 -2.40 11.14
N LEU A 29 -14.09 -3.37 12.03
CA LEU A 29 -13.53 -4.71 11.85
C LEU A 29 -14.12 -5.43 10.63
N ASP A 30 -15.40 -5.20 10.32
CA ASP A 30 -16.04 -5.77 9.14
C ASP A 30 -15.48 -5.15 7.86
N ASP A 31 -15.20 -3.84 7.86
CA ASP A 31 -14.48 -3.18 6.78
C ASP A 31 -13.08 -3.78 6.58
N LEU A 32 -12.36 -4.03 7.67
CA LEU A 32 -11.02 -4.65 7.61
C LEU A 32 -11.08 -6.07 7.03
N ARG A 33 -12.05 -6.88 7.45
CA ARG A 33 -12.24 -8.23 6.91
C ARG A 33 -12.62 -8.19 5.43
N ALA A 34 -13.49 -7.26 5.03
CA ALA A 34 -13.85 -7.04 3.63
C ALA A 34 -12.65 -6.58 2.79
N PHE A 35 -11.81 -5.69 3.34
CA PHE A 35 -10.58 -5.20 2.71
C PHE A 35 -9.53 -6.30 2.52
N LEU A 36 -9.32 -7.15 3.52
CA LEU A 36 -8.35 -8.26 3.45
C LEU A 36 -8.77 -9.30 2.42
N GLY A 37 -10.07 -9.58 2.34
CA GLY A 37 -10.67 -10.50 1.37
C GLY A 37 -10.41 -11.99 1.67
N PRO A 38 -11.06 -12.90 0.93
CA PRO A 38 -10.94 -14.34 1.14
C PRO A 38 -9.51 -14.87 0.89
N GLN A 39 -8.72 -14.18 0.07
CA GLN A 39 -7.32 -14.53 -0.21
C GLN A 39 -6.42 -14.41 1.03
N ARG A 40 -6.84 -13.66 2.06
CA ARG A 40 -6.11 -13.49 3.32
C ARG A 40 -6.93 -14.02 4.51
N SER A 41 -7.60 -15.15 4.32
CA SER A 41 -8.48 -15.77 5.33
C SER A 41 -7.82 -15.95 6.71
N LEU A 42 -6.53 -16.31 6.75
CA LEU A 42 -5.77 -16.40 8.00
C LEU A 42 -5.67 -15.06 8.74
N TRP A 43 -5.52 -13.96 8.01
CA TRP A 43 -5.48 -12.61 8.59
C TRP A 43 -6.88 -12.16 8.97
N CYS A 44 -7.91 -12.45 8.17
CA CYS A 44 -9.31 -12.16 8.49
C CYS A 44 -9.75 -12.79 9.82
N ASN A 45 -9.32 -14.03 10.07
CA ASN A 45 -9.65 -14.77 11.30
C ASN A 45 -8.95 -14.21 12.55
N ARG A 46 -7.78 -13.58 12.37
CA ARG A 46 -6.97 -12.98 13.45
C ARG A 46 -7.27 -11.50 13.69
N ALA A 47 -7.89 -10.81 12.72
CA ALA A 47 -8.10 -9.38 12.75
C ALA A 47 -8.98 -8.94 13.93
N THR A 48 -8.60 -7.83 14.54
CA THR A 48 -9.25 -7.21 15.70
C THR A 48 -9.58 -5.74 15.42
N ALA A 49 -10.37 -5.11 16.29
CA ALA A 49 -10.63 -3.67 16.20
C ALA A 49 -9.37 -2.81 16.38
N ALA A 50 -8.37 -3.29 17.14
CA ALA A 50 -7.10 -2.58 17.30
C ALA A 50 -6.31 -2.51 15.98
N ASP A 51 -6.41 -3.57 15.15
CA ASP A 51 -5.76 -3.58 13.82
C ASP A 51 -6.35 -2.50 12.90
N VAL A 52 -7.63 -2.15 13.05
CA VAL A 52 -8.27 -1.09 12.26
C VAL A 52 -7.62 0.25 12.55
N GLU A 53 -7.52 0.62 13.83
CA GLU A 53 -6.94 1.90 14.24
C GLU A 53 -5.45 1.99 13.88
N GLU A 54 -4.71 0.89 14.07
CA GLU A 54 -3.30 0.83 13.68
C GLU A 54 -3.12 0.95 12.16
N LEU A 55 -3.94 0.26 11.36
CA LEU A 55 -3.88 0.37 9.90
C LEU A 55 -4.29 1.75 9.39
N ARG A 56 -5.23 2.45 10.04
CA ARG A 56 -5.55 3.84 9.71
C ARG A 56 -4.38 4.78 10.00
N ALA A 57 -3.63 4.55 11.08
CA ALA A 57 -2.41 5.30 11.36
C ALA A 57 -1.31 5.04 10.31
N VAL A 58 -1.08 3.76 9.96
CA VAL A 58 -0.14 3.36 8.90
C VAL A 58 -0.56 3.95 7.55
N ARG A 59 -1.86 3.91 7.23
CA ARG A 59 -2.44 4.50 6.02
C ARG A 59 -2.09 5.97 5.89
N ALA A 60 -2.26 6.76 6.94
CA ALA A 60 -1.95 8.19 6.95
C ALA A 60 -0.45 8.42 6.66
N ARG A 61 0.44 7.65 7.28
CA ARG A 61 1.90 7.74 7.07
C ARG A 61 2.31 7.34 5.66
N LEU A 62 1.74 6.26 5.11
CA LEU A 62 1.98 5.86 3.73
C LEU A 62 1.47 6.93 2.74
N ARG A 63 0.31 7.54 3.00
CA ARG A 63 -0.19 8.65 2.18
C ARG A 63 0.82 9.79 2.11
N VAL A 64 1.46 10.15 3.22
CA VAL A 64 2.53 11.16 3.24
C VAL A 64 3.69 10.78 2.32
N VAL A 65 4.11 9.50 2.29
CA VAL A 65 5.15 9.02 1.35
C VAL A 65 4.77 9.35 -0.10
N PHE A 66 3.54 8.99 -0.51
CA PHE A 66 3.06 9.24 -1.88
C PHE A 66 2.92 10.73 -2.19
N GLU A 67 2.43 11.54 -1.24
CA GLU A 67 2.25 12.98 -1.43
C GLU A 67 3.61 13.70 -1.55
N LYS A 68 4.59 13.31 -0.74
CA LYS A 68 5.96 13.83 -0.81
C LYS A 68 6.64 13.46 -2.12
N ALA A 69 6.53 12.19 -2.54
CA ALA A 69 7.05 11.74 -3.81
C ALA A 69 6.40 12.49 -4.99
N ALA A 70 5.07 12.64 -4.98
CA ALA A 70 4.34 13.37 -6.02
C ALA A 70 4.69 14.87 -6.08
N ALA A 71 5.13 15.45 -4.96
CA ALA A 71 5.62 16.83 -4.89
C ALA A 71 7.09 17.00 -5.29
N GLY A 72 7.81 15.91 -5.61
CA GLY A 72 9.24 15.92 -5.93
C GLY A 72 10.16 16.01 -4.70
N ASP A 73 9.61 15.86 -3.50
CA ASP A 73 10.37 15.86 -2.23
C ASP A 73 10.80 14.42 -1.90
N GLU A 74 11.71 13.88 -2.72
CA GLU A 74 12.13 12.47 -2.65
C GLU A 74 12.78 12.11 -1.32
N SER A 75 13.62 12.99 -0.77
CA SER A 75 14.27 12.78 0.53
C SER A 75 13.26 12.62 1.66
N SER A 76 12.26 13.51 1.75
CA SER A 76 11.24 13.38 2.81
C SER A 76 10.34 12.15 2.61
N ALA A 77 10.09 11.73 1.37
CA ALA A 77 9.35 10.50 1.09
C ALA A 77 10.12 9.26 1.58
N VAL A 78 11.43 9.21 1.32
CA VAL A 78 12.32 8.14 1.79
C VAL A 78 12.43 8.14 3.32
N ASP A 79 12.59 9.31 3.94
CA ASP A 79 12.65 9.42 5.40
C ASP A 79 11.35 8.91 6.04
N GLN A 80 10.19 9.32 5.50
CA GLN A 80 8.90 8.85 5.99
C GLN A 80 8.75 7.33 5.83
N LEU A 81 9.21 6.73 4.72
CA LEU A 81 9.18 5.29 4.53
C LEU A 81 10.15 4.56 5.47
N ASN A 82 11.33 5.12 5.72
CA ASN A 82 12.30 4.56 6.65
C ASN A 82 11.75 4.49 8.08
N THR A 83 10.96 5.47 8.51
CA THR A 83 10.27 5.40 9.81
C THR A 83 9.30 4.21 9.87
N LEU A 84 8.56 3.95 8.78
CA LEU A 84 7.65 2.80 8.70
C LEU A 84 8.42 1.47 8.71
N LEU A 85 9.54 1.38 7.98
CA LEU A 85 10.39 0.19 7.99
C LEU A 85 11.00 -0.10 9.36
N THR A 86 11.30 0.95 10.13
CA THR A 86 11.84 0.84 11.49
C THR A 86 10.78 0.37 12.48
N ASP A 87 9.57 0.93 12.38
CA ASP A 87 8.45 0.60 13.28
C ASP A 87 7.86 -0.78 12.97
N TYR A 88 7.93 -1.22 11.70
CA TYR A 88 7.34 -2.46 11.20
C TYR A 88 8.40 -3.33 10.50
N PRO A 89 9.37 -3.91 11.25
CA PRO A 89 10.41 -4.72 10.66
C PRO A 89 9.85 -6.03 10.09
N VAL A 90 10.35 -6.43 8.93
CA VAL A 90 10.06 -7.75 8.35
C VAL A 90 10.88 -8.85 9.02
N SER A 91 10.32 -10.06 9.05
CA SER A 91 11.00 -11.28 9.52
C SER A 91 10.85 -12.36 8.44
N PRO A 92 11.65 -12.29 7.36
CA PRO A 92 11.45 -13.11 6.18
C PRO A 92 11.62 -14.61 6.47
N GLN A 93 10.74 -15.42 5.87
CA GLN A 93 10.76 -16.88 5.94
C GLN A 93 10.60 -17.48 4.55
N ILE A 94 11.38 -18.53 4.27
CA ILE A 94 11.23 -19.31 3.04
C ILE A 94 10.17 -20.38 3.30
N SER A 95 9.18 -20.47 2.42
CA SER A 95 8.08 -21.43 2.47
C SER A 95 7.96 -22.17 1.13
N GLY A 96 7.47 -23.40 1.18
CA GLY A 96 7.13 -24.20 0.00
C GLY A 96 5.87 -25.01 0.31
N HIS A 97 4.73 -24.53 -0.16
CA HIS A 97 3.45 -25.24 -0.09
C HIS A 97 2.63 -24.96 -1.36
N ASP A 98 1.58 -25.76 -1.58
CA ASP A 98 0.55 -25.60 -2.62
C ASP A 98 1.06 -25.59 -4.06
N ASP A 99 1.85 -26.58 -4.46
CA ASP A 99 2.39 -26.76 -5.83
C ASP A 99 3.31 -25.61 -6.33
N HIS A 100 3.71 -24.68 -5.46
CA HIS A 100 4.67 -23.63 -5.77
C HIS A 100 6.08 -23.98 -5.28
N ASP A 101 7.09 -23.62 -6.08
CA ASP A 101 8.49 -23.61 -5.65
C ASP A 101 8.71 -22.69 -4.43
N TRP A 102 9.90 -22.82 -3.80
CA TRP A 102 10.34 -22.01 -2.68
C TRP A 102 10.09 -20.51 -2.89
N HIS A 103 9.38 -19.88 -1.96
CA HIS A 103 9.06 -18.46 -1.99
C HIS A 103 9.20 -17.79 -0.63
N LEU A 104 9.35 -16.46 -0.64
CA LEU A 104 9.60 -15.66 0.55
C LEU A 104 8.30 -15.05 1.09
N HIS A 105 7.97 -15.36 2.35
CA HIS A 105 7.00 -14.63 3.15
C HIS A 105 7.73 -13.59 3.99
N MET A 106 7.29 -12.34 3.97
CA MET A 106 7.99 -11.26 4.68
C MET A 106 7.55 -11.11 6.14
N SER A 107 6.29 -11.41 6.48
CA SER A 107 5.76 -11.07 7.82
C SER A 107 4.64 -11.99 8.33
N ASP A 108 4.55 -13.23 7.88
CA ASP A 108 3.43 -14.13 8.21
C ASP A 108 3.32 -14.46 9.72
N ARG A 109 4.43 -14.30 10.45
CA ARG A 109 4.51 -14.47 11.90
C ARG A 109 4.43 -13.16 12.70
N ALA A 110 4.03 -12.06 12.08
CA ALA A 110 3.80 -10.81 12.79
C ALA A 110 2.77 -11.00 13.92
N PRO A 111 2.94 -10.30 15.07
CA PRO A 111 2.08 -10.49 16.24
C PRO A 111 0.63 -10.06 15.96
N THR A 112 0.45 -9.00 15.17
CA THR A 112 -0.86 -8.45 14.79
C THR A 112 -1.04 -8.46 13.27
N VAL A 113 -2.29 -8.37 12.81
CA VAL A 113 -2.58 -8.28 11.36
C VAL A 113 -2.07 -6.95 10.82
N ALA A 114 -2.25 -5.88 11.59
CA ALA A 114 -1.78 -4.55 11.22
C ALA A 114 -0.26 -4.49 11.07
N SER A 115 0.51 -5.01 12.02
CA SER A 115 1.98 -5.02 11.94
C SER A 115 2.49 -5.85 10.76
N GLY A 116 1.87 -7.00 10.48
CA GLY A 116 2.20 -7.81 9.30
C GLY A 116 1.89 -7.08 7.99
N TYR A 117 0.70 -6.49 7.88
CA TYR A 117 0.33 -5.73 6.69
C TYR A 117 1.26 -4.54 6.48
N ALA A 118 1.55 -3.78 7.54
CA ALA A 118 2.42 -2.62 7.49
C ALA A 118 3.85 -2.99 7.10
N ALA A 119 4.40 -4.08 7.64
CA ALA A 119 5.73 -4.57 7.29
C ALA A 119 5.81 -4.96 5.80
N ASN A 120 4.83 -5.74 5.32
CA ASN A 120 4.74 -6.16 3.92
C ASN A 120 4.58 -4.97 2.96
N ALA A 121 3.65 -4.05 3.26
CA ALA A 121 3.40 -2.87 2.45
C ALA A 121 4.62 -1.94 2.39
N SER A 122 5.27 -1.71 3.54
CA SER A 122 6.43 -0.82 3.62
C SER A 122 7.64 -1.42 2.92
N MET A 123 7.92 -2.71 3.12
CA MET A 123 9.03 -3.39 2.44
C MET A 123 8.79 -3.47 0.94
N GLY A 124 7.58 -3.84 0.50
CA GLY A 124 7.23 -3.85 -0.91
C GLY A 124 7.39 -2.48 -1.57
N LEU A 125 6.93 -1.42 -0.90
CA LEU A 125 7.10 -0.05 -1.41
C LEU A 125 8.58 0.36 -1.45
N ALA A 126 9.39 -0.03 -0.47
CA ALA A 126 10.82 0.26 -0.43
C ALA A 126 11.57 -0.42 -1.59
N MET A 127 11.29 -1.70 -1.83
CA MET A 127 11.85 -2.44 -2.96
C MET A 127 11.45 -1.83 -4.30
N GLN A 128 10.21 -1.36 -4.42
CA GLN A 128 9.74 -0.70 -5.63
C GLN A 128 10.41 0.66 -5.81
N MET A 129 10.52 1.48 -4.76
CA MET A 129 11.20 2.77 -4.80
C MET A 129 12.66 2.64 -5.23
N THR A 130 13.38 1.62 -4.74
CA THR A 130 14.78 1.38 -5.11
C THR A 130 14.95 0.77 -6.50
N THR A 131 13.92 0.09 -7.02
CA THR A 131 13.95 -0.53 -8.36
C THR A 131 13.57 0.45 -9.46
N VAL A 132 12.49 1.23 -9.29
CA VAL A 132 11.92 2.06 -10.36
C VAL A 132 12.01 3.57 -10.12
N GLY A 133 12.38 3.99 -8.90
CA GLY A 133 12.56 5.38 -8.49
C GLY A 133 11.39 5.94 -7.66
N VAL A 134 11.69 6.90 -6.78
CA VAL A 134 10.70 7.58 -5.91
C VAL A 134 9.65 8.33 -6.73
N ASN A 135 10.07 8.95 -7.83
CA ASN A 135 9.21 9.65 -8.78
C ASN A 135 8.16 8.78 -9.50
N ARG A 136 8.12 7.46 -9.24
CA ARG A 136 7.05 6.57 -9.71
C ARG A 136 5.84 6.55 -8.79
N LEU A 137 5.96 7.05 -7.58
CA LEU A 137 4.85 7.14 -6.63
C LEU A 137 4.09 8.43 -6.92
N GLY A 138 2.79 8.32 -7.17
CA GLY A 138 1.96 9.44 -7.60
C GLY A 138 0.63 9.53 -6.87
N VAL A 139 0.04 10.73 -6.92
CA VAL A 139 -1.34 11.03 -6.50
C VAL A 139 -2.16 11.32 -7.76
N CYS A 140 -3.37 10.78 -7.83
CA CYS A 140 -4.23 10.91 -9.00
C CYS A 140 -4.50 12.39 -9.37
N GLN A 141 -4.27 12.74 -10.64
CA GLN A 141 -4.47 14.10 -11.13
C GLN A 141 -5.90 14.41 -11.59
N ALA A 142 -6.90 13.56 -11.30
CA ALA A 142 -8.28 13.73 -11.79
C ALA A 142 -9.24 14.21 -10.66
N PRO A 143 -9.52 15.52 -10.52
CA PRO A 143 -10.31 16.03 -9.42
C PRO A 143 -11.74 15.45 -9.39
N PRO A 144 -12.29 15.13 -8.20
CA PRO A 144 -11.71 15.37 -6.87
C PRO A 144 -10.90 14.17 -6.31
N CYS A 145 -10.51 13.19 -7.13
CA CYS A 145 -9.87 11.96 -6.65
C CYS A 145 -8.47 12.24 -6.05
N ARG A 146 -8.17 11.60 -4.92
CA ARG A 146 -6.87 11.69 -4.22
C ARG A 146 -6.25 10.31 -3.95
N ASP A 147 -6.67 9.31 -4.73
CA ASP A 147 -6.06 7.98 -4.70
C ASP A 147 -4.60 8.05 -5.16
N VAL A 148 -3.77 7.18 -4.61
CA VAL A 148 -2.36 7.03 -4.96
C VAL A 148 -2.17 5.90 -5.97
N TYR A 149 -1.03 5.90 -6.65
CA TYR A 149 -0.63 4.86 -7.58
C TYR A 149 0.89 4.71 -7.65
N ILE A 150 1.33 3.58 -8.18
CA ILE A 150 2.71 3.33 -8.60
C ILE A 150 2.73 3.28 -10.13
N ASP A 151 3.60 4.07 -10.75
CA ASP A 151 3.79 4.11 -12.20
C ASP A 151 4.78 3.04 -12.67
N VAL A 152 4.22 1.92 -13.12
CA VAL A 152 4.95 0.82 -13.75
C VAL A 152 5.07 0.96 -15.27
N SER A 153 4.67 2.09 -15.87
CA SER A 153 4.78 2.31 -17.31
C SER A 153 6.24 2.50 -17.73
N THR A 154 6.58 2.06 -18.94
CA THR A 154 7.94 2.20 -19.50
C THR A 154 8.36 3.68 -19.59
N ASN A 155 7.42 4.57 -19.91
CA ASN A 155 7.67 5.98 -20.25
C ASN A 155 7.29 7.01 -19.17
N ARG A 156 7.03 6.59 -17.93
CA ARG A 156 6.67 7.51 -16.82
C ARG A 156 5.45 8.39 -17.11
N SER A 157 4.45 7.84 -17.78
CA SER A 157 3.31 8.62 -18.28
C SER A 157 2.03 8.46 -17.46
N ARG A 158 2.03 7.63 -16.41
CA ARG A 158 0.83 7.44 -15.60
C ARG A 158 0.56 8.71 -14.78
N ARG A 159 -0.62 9.29 -15.00
CA ARG A 159 -1.13 10.48 -14.29
C ARG A 159 -2.36 10.20 -13.43
N TYR A 160 -2.97 9.04 -13.61
CA TYR A 160 -4.27 8.70 -13.02
C TYR A 160 -4.22 7.34 -12.33
N CYS A 161 -4.96 7.21 -11.22
CA CYS A 161 -5.01 5.95 -10.45
C CYS A 161 -5.68 4.81 -11.24
N SER A 162 -6.56 5.11 -12.19
CA SER A 162 -7.31 4.14 -12.98
C SER A 162 -7.74 4.71 -14.33
N ASP A 163 -8.09 3.82 -15.26
CA ASP A 163 -8.67 4.19 -16.56
C ASP A 163 -9.94 5.03 -16.40
N ARG A 164 -10.78 4.71 -15.40
CA ARG A 164 -11.97 5.51 -15.08
C ARG A 164 -11.62 6.97 -14.76
N CYS A 165 -10.54 7.20 -14.01
CA CYS A 165 -10.07 8.55 -13.71
C CYS A 165 -9.45 9.23 -14.95
N ALA A 166 -8.74 8.48 -15.80
CA ALA A 166 -8.21 8.97 -17.07
C ALA A 166 -9.33 9.41 -18.04
N THR A 167 -10.33 8.57 -18.26
CA THR A 167 -11.50 8.89 -19.08
C THR A 167 -12.24 10.12 -18.53
N ARG A 168 -12.48 10.17 -17.20
CA ARG A 168 -13.15 11.31 -16.57
C ARG A 168 -12.38 12.63 -16.77
N ALA A 169 -11.06 12.59 -16.80
CA ALA A 169 -10.24 13.78 -17.02
C ALA A 169 -10.24 14.25 -18.49
N ASN A 170 -10.30 13.32 -19.44
CA ASN A 170 -10.22 13.62 -20.88
C ASN A 170 -11.56 14.02 -21.52
N VAL A 171 -12.69 13.79 -20.84
CA VAL A 171 -14.05 14.13 -21.33
C VAL A 171 -14.55 15.47 -20.71
N ARG A 172 -13.67 16.20 -20.02
CA ARG A 172 -13.96 17.54 -19.47
C ARG A 172 -13.43 18.65 -20.35
#